data_AF-A0A7H1BL51-F1
#
_entry.id   AF-A0A7H1BL51-F1
#
_cell.length_a   1.000
_cell.length_b   1.000
_cell.length_c   1.000
_cell.angle_alpha   90.00
_cell.angle_beta   90.00
_cell.angle_gamma   90.00
#
_symmetry.space_group_name_H-M   'P 1'
#
loop_
_entity.id
_entity.type
_entity.pdbx_description
1 polymer ?
#
loop_
_entity_poly.entity_id
_entity_poly.type
_entity_poly.pdbx_seq_one_letter_code
_entity_poly.pdbx_strand_id
1 'polypeptide(L)'
;MSHRQAQVLKRELQAVERQRDRDVAELDEFAQAHKEARADASRRSLARELGVTHPVITAMIERAKKDAYPTDSTPLVPVLSAYQATEYVRSGAFGQVTGALVAMSETDILLESGRHPKVFADGTRIAAPNTLLRNAEGELLGVEECLAGYGGTGPSNSLRLLRDLGWDEEVAREVFRHRFVEFDMERGVIRSSPDTLHHCGGNLEFTGGHLVARLRRGRAWDPYDRTPANDPLRLRTWVEEILSQPEKHPWAAGPRVARVYLNRDTAVGLQDRIRFRPGVRNSPFSVVIEQGELQLWCSAIYPSDWAELLSQEQLDVLAAADMYPAEVEPRGWLDRFLPRRRERPDYIDISTDGTGALRHEPDGTELDGETFEGA
;
A
#
# COMPACT_ATOMS: atom_id res chain seq x y z
N MET A 1 7.20 7.25 -32.46
CA MET A 1 6.70 6.96 -31.10
C MET A 1 7.84 7.13 -30.12
N SER A 2 7.68 7.92 -29.06
CA SER A 2 8.74 8.07 -28.05
C SER A 2 8.87 6.78 -27.22
N HIS A 3 10.08 6.46 -26.75
CA HIS A 3 10.31 5.29 -25.89
C HIS A 3 9.38 5.28 -24.65
N ARG A 4 8.98 6.48 -24.19
CA ARG A 4 8.01 6.70 -23.11
C ARG A 4 6.59 6.27 -23.47
N GLN A 5 6.11 6.58 -24.69
CA GLN A 5 4.78 6.17 -25.17
C GLN A 5 4.70 4.64 -25.33
N ALA A 6 5.75 4.01 -25.86
CA ALA A 6 5.81 2.55 -26.00
C ALA A 6 5.77 1.84 -24.63
N GLN A 7 6.38 2.43 -23.59
CA GLN A 7 6.36 1.86 -22.25
C GLN A 7 5.00 2.01 -21.53
N VAL A 8 4.27 3.10 -21.78
CA VAL A 8 2.91 3.31 -21.27
C VAL A 8 1.96 2.31 -21.92
N LEU A 9 1.98 2.20 -23.25
CA LEU A 9 1.19 1.21 -23.96
C LEU A 9 1.50 -0.24 -23.52
N LYS A 10 2.77 -0.54 -23.24
CA LYS A 10 3.14 -1.85 -22.70
C LYS A 10 2.56 -2.11 -21.29
N ARG A 11 2.40 -1.08 -20.45
CA ARG A 11 1.77 -1.21 -19.12
C ARG A 11 0.28 -1.43 -19.24
N GLU A 12 -0.37 -0.62 -20.06
CA GLU A 12 -1.81 -0.73 -20.31
C GLU A 12 -2.13 -2.10 -20.91
N LEU A 13 -1.32 -2.56 -21.87
CA LEU A 13 -1.46 -3.89 -22.44
C LEU A 13 -1.31 -4.99 -21.38
N GLN A 14 -0.29 -4.90 -20.52
CA GLN A 14 -0.09 -5.89 -19.45
C GLN A 14 -1.20 -5.86 -18.40
N ALA A 15 -1.76 -4.69 -18.08
CA ALA A 15 -2.89 -4.57 -17.17
C ALA A 15 -4.16 -5.19 -17.77
N VAL A 16 -4.42 -4.92 -19.06
CA VAL A 16 -5.53 -5.52 -19.80
C VAL A 16 -5.35 -7.03 -19.94
N GLU A 17 -4.13 -7.52 -20.18
CA GLU A 17 -3.83 -8.96 -20.22
C GLU A 17 -4.10 -9.64 -18.87
N ARG A 18 -3.72 -9.02 -17.75
CA ARG A 18 -4.01 -9.54 -16.41
C ARG A 18 -5.50 -9.53 -16.08
N GLN A 19 -6.20 -8.45 -16.44
CA GLN A 19 -7.64 -8.39 -16.23
C GLN A 19 -8.35 -9.48 -17.04
N ARG A 20 -7.96 -9.67 -18.31
CA ARG A 20 -8.48 -10.74 -19.15
C ARG A 20 -8.20 -12.13 -18.57
N ASP A 21 -7.01 -12.34 -18.01
CA ASP A 21 -6.66 -13.62 -17.37
C ASP A 21 -7.54 -13.87 -16.11
N ARG A 22 -7.87 -12.82 -15.34
CA ARG A 22 -8.80 -12.88 -14.19
C ARG A 22 -10.24 -13.16 -14.63
N ASP A 23 -10.77 -12.42 -15.60
CA ASP A 23 -12.14 -12.61 -16.10
C ASP A 23 -12.35 -14.05 -16.62
N VAL A 24 -11.34 -14.62 -17.28
CA VAL A 24 -11.35 -16.01 -17.75
C VAL A 24 -11.33 -17.01 -16.59
N ALA A 25 -10.61 -16.72 -15.50
CA ALA A 25 -10.59 -17.56 -14.31
C ALA A 25 -11.93 -17.51 -13.55
N GLU A 26 -12.52 -16.33 -13.40
CA GLU A 26 -13.83 -16.15 -12.75
C GLU A 26 -14.96 -16.86 -13.51
N LEU A 27 -14.96 -16.78 -14.85
CA LEU A 27 -15.93 -17.49 -15.69
C LEU A 27 -15.74 -19.02 -15.62
N ASP A 28 -14.50 -19.51 -15.56
CA ASP A 28 -14.23 -20.95 -15.37
C ASP A 28 -14.71 -21.44 -14.00
N GLU A 29 -14.49 -20.64 -12.95
CA GLU A 29 -14.96 -20.94 -11.60
C GLU A 29 -16.50 -20.95 -11.52
N PHE A 30 -17.15 -19.93 -12.12
CA PHE A 30 -18.61 -19.86 -12.22
C PHE A 30 -19.19 -21.07 -12.97
N ALA A 31 -18.57 -21.49 -14.08
CA ALA A 31 -18.98 -22.66 -14.86
C ALA A 31 -18.81 -23.99 -14.11
N GLN A 32 -17.81 -24.07 -13.22
CA GLN A 32 -17.60 -25.22 -12.36
C GLN A 32 -18.64 -25.28 -11.22
N ALA A 33 -19.02 -24.12 -10.67
CA ALA A 33 -20.00 -24.00 -9.61
C ALA A 33 -21.45 -24.22 -10.10
N HIS A 34 -21.79 -23.79 -11.32
CA HIS A 34 -23.16 -23.83 -11.85
C HIS A 34 -23.29 -24.78 -13.04
N LYS A 35 -23.94 -25.93 -12.82
CA LYS A 35 -24.13 -26.98 -13.85
C LYS A 35 -24.81 -26.47 -15.13
N GLU A 36 -25.73 -25.51 -15.01
CA GLU A 36 -26.48 -24.94 -16.12
C GLU A 36 -25.62 -24.00 -16.99
N ALA A 37 -24.64 -23.29 -16.39
CA ALA A 37 -23.72 -22.40 -17.10
C ALA A 37 -22.51 -23.13 -17.73
N ARG A 38 -22.35 -24.43 -17.43
CA ARG A 38 -21.15 -25.20 -17.80
C ARG A 38 -20.97 -25.38 -19.31
N ALA A 39 -22.05 -25.36 -20.09
CA ALA A 39 -21.95 -25.42 -21.55
C ALA A 39 -21.37 -24.13 -22.14
N ASP A 40 -21.89 -22.99 -21.67
CA ASP A 40 -21.62 -21.67 -22.22
C ASP A 40 -20.31 -21.07 -21.70
N ALA A 41 -19.94 -21.34 -20.45
CA ALA A 41 -18.71 -20.87 -19.82
C ALA A 41 -17.62 -21.96 -19.66
N SER A 42 -17.73 -23.09 -20.38
CA SER A 42 -16.65 -24.09 -20.39
C SER A 42 -15.35 -23.51 -20.96
N ARG A 43 -14.19 -23.99 -20.51
CA ARG A 43 -12.86 -23.61 -21.06
C ARG A 43 -12.77 -23.73 -22.59
N ARG A 44 -13.49 -24.69 -23.19
CA ARG A 44 -13.57 -24.85 -24.65
C ARG A 44 -14.45 -23.79 -25.31
N SER A 45 -15.53 -23.37 -24.65
CA SER A 45 -16.39 -22.27 -25.10
C SER A 45 -15.63 -20.94 -25.00
N LEU A 46 -15.01 -20.65 -23.86
CA LEU A 46 -14.16 -19.47 -23.65
C LEU A 46 -13.00 -19.41 -24.66
N ALA A 47 -12.35 -20.53 -24.96
CA ALA A 47 -11.31 -20.61 -25.99
C ALA A 47 -11.84 -20.21 -27.37
N ARG A 48 -13.05 -20.69 -27.74
CA ARG A 48 -13.69 -20.37 -29.02
C ARG A 48 -14.09 -18.90 -29.10
N GLU A 49 -14.65 -18.36 -28.03
CA GLU A 49 -15.10 -16.96 -27.95
C GLU A 49 -13.94 -15.98 -28.04
N LEU A 50 -12.85 -16.25 -27.32
CA LEU A 50 -11.65 -15.41 -27.32
C LEU A 50 -10.71 -15.67 -28.52
N GLY A 51 -11.04 -16.64 -29.38
CA GLY A 51 -10.22 -16.98 -30.55
C GLY A 51 -8.84 -17.56 -30.20
N VAL A 52 -8.70 -18.21 -29.04
CA VAL A 52 -7.44 -18.78 -28.55
C VAL A 52 -7.55 -20.30 -28.36
N THR A 53 -6.43 -20.96 -28.11
CA THR A 53 -6.41 -22.41 -27.88
C THR A 53 -6.73 -22.76 -26.43
N HIS A 54 -7.25 -23.97 -26.18
CA HIS A 54 -7.54 -24.46 -24.83
C HIS A 54 -6.32 -24.46 -23.87
N PRO A 55 -5.09 -24.79 -24.32
CA PRO A 55 -3.89 -24.62 -23.49
C PRO A 55 -3.63 -23.17 -23.07
N VAL A 56 -3.96 -22.19 -23.93
CA VAL A 56 -3.83 -20.77 -23.59
C VAL A 56 -4.82 -20.39 -22.49
N ILE A 57 -6.09 -20.80 -22.58
CA ILE A 57 -7.07 -20.60 -21.50
C ILE A 57 -6.60 -21.23 -20.19
N THR A 58 -6.07 -22.46 -20.25
CA THR A 58 -5.53 -23.14 -19.06
C THR A 58 -4.37 -22.34 -18.46
N ALA A 59 -3.44 -21.86 -19.29
CA ALA A 59 -2.35 -21.02 -18.83
C ALA A 59 -2.82 -19.66 -18.28
N MET A 60 -3.88 -19.06 -18.83
CA MET A 60 -4.51 -17.83 -18.31
C MET A 60 -5.08 -18.08 -16.91
N ILE A 61 -5.83 -19.17 -16.72
CA ILE A 61 -6.39 -19.56 -15.43
C ILE A 61 -5.27 -19.84 -14.41
N GLU A 62 -4.24 -20.59 -14.79
CA GLU A 62 -3.12 -20.88 -13.89
C GLU A 62 -2.28 -19.64 -13.56
N ARG A 63 -2.14 -18.67 -14.50
CA ARG A 63 -1.53 -17.37 -14.20
C ARG A 63 -2.40 -16.56 -13.25
N ALA A 64 -3.70 -16.50 -13.48
CA ALA A 64 -4.64 -15.80 -12.62
C ALA A 64 -4.67 -16.41 -11.20
N LYS A 65 -4.55 -17.74 -11.07
CA LYS A 65 -4.43 -18.45 -9.78
C LYS A 65 -3.09 -18.21 -9.09
N LYS A 66 -1.99 -18.14 -9.83
CA LYS A 66 -0.68 -17.77 -9.26
C LYS A 66 -0.63 -16.31 -8.83
N ASP A 67 -1.40 -15.47 -9.50
CA ASP A 67 -1.64 -14.07 -9.14
C ASP A 67 -2.84 -13.91 -8.18
N ALA A 68 -3.50 -15.01 -7.78
CA ALA A 68 -4.65 -14.96 -6.88
C ALA A 68 -4.14 -14.66 -5.49
N TYR A 69 -4.31 -13.40 -5.12
CA TYR A 69 -4.24 -12.98 -3.73
C TYR A 69 -5.12 -13.91 -2.88
N PRO A 70 -4.72 -14.21 -1.63
CA PRO A 70 -5.60 -14.93 -0.73
C PRO A 70 -6.96 -14.23 -0.72
N THR A 71 -8.02 -15.00 -1.02
CA THR A 71 -9.42 -14.57 -0.95
C THR A 71 -9.80 -14.39 0.52
N ASP A 72 -9.21 -13.37 1.12
CA ASP A 72 -9.61 -12.83 2.41
C ASP A 72 -10.97 -12.17 2.19
N SER A 73 -12.01 -12.69 2.82
CA SER A 73 -13.42 -12.33 2.58
C SER A 73 -13.80 -10.93 3.09
N THR A 74 -12.82 -10.03 3.23
CA THR A 74 -13.04 -8.68 3.69
C THR A 74 -13.84 -7.93 2.63
N PRO A 75 -15.09 -7.50 2.91
CA PRO A 75 -15.90 -6.80 1.93
C PRO A 75 -15.23 -5.47 1.56
N LEU A 76 -15.08 -5.23 0.26
CA LEU A 76 -14.54 -3.99 -0.27
C LEU A 76 -15.51 -2.83 -0.01
N VAL A 77 -14.97 -1.64 0.22
CA VAL A 77 -15.77 -0.42 0.26
C VAL A 77 -16.18 -0.08 -1.17
N PRO A 78 -17.48 -0.05 -1.50
CA PRO A 78 -17.92 0.38 -2.82
C PRO A 78 -17.52 1.84 -3.06
N VAL A 79 -17.10 2.16 -4.27
CA VAL A 79 -16.69 3.51 -4.66
C VAL A 79 -17.56 3.96 -5.84
N LEU A 80 -18.22 5.10 -5.70
CA LEU A 80 -19.14 5.66 -6.69
C LEU A 80 -18.75 7.10 -7.04
N SER A 81 -19.15 7.58 -8.22
CA SER A 81 -19.09 9.01 -8.51
C SER A 81 -20.03 9.79 -7.58
N ALA A 82 -19.78 11.09 -7.36
CA ALA A 82 -20.64 11.93 -6.51
C ALA A 82 -22.13 11.88 -6.89
N TYR A 83 -22.45 11.85 -8.19
CA TYR A 83 -23.83 11.74 -8.65
C TYR A 83 -24.46 10.38 -8.31
N GLN A 84 -23.75 9.29 -8.59
CA GLN A 84 -24.22 7.94 -8.27
C GLN A 84 -24.37 7.72 -6.77
N ALA A 85 -23.46 8.26 -5.96
CA ALA A 85 -23.55 8.22 -4.50
C ALA A 85 -24.82 8.93 -4.00
N THR A 86 -25.12 10.13 -4.49
CA THR A 86 -26.35 10.85 -4.16
C THR A 86 -27.61 10.04 -4.51
N GLU A 87 -27.69 9.49 -5.72
CA GLU A 87 -28.83 8.67 -6.14
C GLU A 87 -28.95 7.38 -5.31
N TYR A 88 -27.84 6.72 -5.02
CA TYR A 88 -27.80 5.51 -4.20
C TYR A 88 -28.31 5.78 -2.76
N VAL A 89 -27.88 6.88 -2.15
CA VAL A 89 -28.39 7.29 -0.83
C VAL A 89 -29.87 7.68 -0.89
N ARG A 90 -30.29 8.48 -1.87
CA ARG A 90 -31.70 8.91 -2.03
C ARG A 90 -32.65 7.75 -2.30
N SER A 91 -32.17 6.69 -2.94
CA SER A 91 -32.96 5.46 -3.14
C SER A 91 -33.24 4.71 -1.82
N GLY A 92 -32.54 5.04 -0.74
CA GLY A 92 -32.61 4.36 0.55
C GLY A 92 -31.74 3.10 0.64
N ALA A 93 -31.09 2.69 -0.45
CA ALA A 93 -30.29 1.46 -0.49
C ALA A 93 -29.04 1.50 0.42
N PHE A 94 -28.45 2.67 0.63
CA PHE A 94 -27.34 2.84 1.58
C PHE A 94 -27.79 2.99 3.05
N GLY A 95 -29.09 3.10 3.31
CA GLY A 95 -29.59 3.47 4.63
C GLY A 95 -29.37 4.95 4.98
N GLN A 96 -29.59 5.29 6.24
CA GLN A 96 -29.47 6.67 6.73
C GLN A 96 -28.00 7.06 6.89
N VAL A 97 -27.57 8.08 6.15
CA VAL A 97 -26.24 8.67 6.33
C VAL A 97 -26.15 9.35 7.70
N THR A 98 -25.07 9.06 8.44
CA THR A 98 -24.81 9.63 9.77
C THR A 98 -23.57 10.51 9.80
N GLY A 99 -22.62 10.31 8.88
CA GLY A 99 -21.39 11.09 8.86
C GLY A 99 -20.63 11.00 7.54
N ALA A 100 -19.59 11.84 7.43
CA ALA A 100 -18.68 11.82 6.29
C ALA A 100 -17.25 12.15 6.72
N LEU A 101 -16.27 11.53 6.07
CA LEU A 101 -14.86 11.92 6.13
C LEU A 101 -14.48 12.49 4.76
N VAL A 102 -13.93 13.70 4.73
CA VAL A 102 -13.50 14.36 3.51
C VAL A 102 -12.08 14.86 3.71
N ALA A 103 -11.15 14.41 2.87
CA ALA A 103 -9.75 14.80 2.99
C ALA A 103 -9.10 15.10 1.64
N MET A 104 -8.04 15.90 1.67
CA MET A 104 -7.20 16.18 0.51
C MET A 104 -6.28 14.99 0.18
N SER A 105 -5.88 14.22 1.20
CA SER A 105 -4.97 13.09 1.08
C SER A 105 -5.72 11.77 1.21
N GLU A 106 -5.47 10.82 0.31
CA GLU A 106 -6.00 9.45 0.41
C GLU A 106 -5.52 8.76 1.69
N THR A 107 -4.30 9.04 2.13
CA THR A 107 -3.72 8.50 3.38
C THR A 107 -4.52 8.92 4.61
N ASP A 108 -5.06 10.14 4.62
CA ASP A 108 -5.89 10.61 5.73
C ASP A 108 -7.16 9.77 5.82
N ILE A 109 -7.81 9.52 4.69
CA ILE A 109 -9.00 8.68 4.63
C ILE A 109 -8.66 7.25 5.04
N LEU A 110 -7.58 6.70 4.51
CA LEU A 110 -7.14 5.34 4.80
C LEU A 110 -7.00 5.10 6.31
N LEU A 111 -6.24 5.99 6.98
CA LEU A 111 -5.91 5.83 8.40
C LEU A 111 -7.04 6.25 9.34
N GLU A 112 -7.85 7.25 8.96
CA GLU A 112 -8.96 7.74 9.79
C GLU A 112 -10.27 6.98 9.55
N SER A 113 -10.37 6.14 8.50
CA SER A 113 -11.52 5.27 8.29
C SER A 113 -11.71 4.22 9.40
N GLY A 114 -10.66 3.91 10.15
CA GLY A 114 -10.64 2.82 11.13
C GLY A 114 -10.81 1.43 10.51
N ARG A 115 -10.69 1.30 9.19
CA ARG A 115 -10.80 0.02 8.48
C ARG A 115 -9.43 -0.55 8.12
N HIS A 116 -9.42 -1.85 7.87
CA HIS A 116 -8.26 -2.53 7.32
C HIS A 116 -7.97 -1.99 5.91
N PRO A 117 -6.72 -1.60 5.57
CA PRO A 117 -6.40 -1.02 4.26
C PRO A 117 -6.85 -1.84 3.03
N LYS A 118 -6.88 -3.18 3.17
CA LYS A 118 -7.41 -4.12 2.15
C LYS A 118 -8.82 -3.77 1.65
N VAL A 119 -9.67 -3.13 2.47
CA VAL A 119 -11.04 -2.77 2.03
C VAL A 119 -11.05 -1.76 0.88
N PHE A 120 -9.94 -1.06 0.65
CA PHE A 120 -9.74 -0.09 -0.43
C PHE A 120 -8.85 -0.64 -1.56
N ALA A 121 -8.66 -1.95 -1.62
CA ALA A 121 -7.86 -2.57 -2.68
C ALA A 121 -8.66 -2.59 -4.00
N ASP A 122 -8.06 -2.05 -5.07
CA ASP A 122 -8.62 -2.11 -6.44
C ASP A 122 -8.09 -3.32 -7.25
N GLY A 123 -7.57 -4.32 -6.55
CA GLY A 123 -6.94 -5.52 -7.10
C GLY A 123 -5.46 -5.36 -7.49
N THR A 124 -4.88 -4.16 -7.45
CA THR A 124 -3.41 -3.97 -7.62
C THR A 124 -2.78 -2.98 -6.68
N ARG A 125 -3.55 -2.03 -6.13
CA ARG A 125 -3.09 -1.00 -5.21
C ARG A 125 -4.18 -0.72 -4.18
N ILE A 126 -3.78 -0.03 -3.11
CA ILE A 126 -4.72 0.54 -2.15
C ILE A 126 -4.99 1.97 -2.63
N ALA A 127 -6.24 2.23 -2.98
CA ALA A 127 -6.69 3.51 -3.50
C ALA A 127 -7.91 3.95 -2.71
N ALA A 128 -7.67 4.59 -1.56
CA ALA A 128 -8.75 5.14 -0.76
C ALA A 128 -9.33 6.38 -1.48
N PRO A 129 -10.66 6.50 -1.58
CA PRO A 129 -11.26 7.72 -2.12
C PRO A 129 -10.97 8.89 -1.17
N ASN A 130 -11.06 10.11 -1.68
CA ASN A 130 -10.88 11.31 -0.84
C ASN A 130 -12.10 11.66 0.01
N THR A 131 -13.24 10.98 -0.21
CA THR A 131 -14.46 11.12 0.58
C THR A 131 -15.04 9.76 0.92
N LEU A 132 -15.38 9.57 2.20
CA LEU A 132 -16.17 8.43 2.69
C LEU A 132 -17.46 8.93 3.33
N LEU A 133 -18.56 8.27 3.01
CA LEU A 133 -19.82 8.40 3.73
C LEU A 133 -19.98 7.21 4.69
N ARG A 134 -20.62 7.45 5.83
CA ARG A 134 -20.94 6.43 6.84
C ARG A 134 -22.45 6.41 7.08
N ASN A 135 -23.06 5.22 7.12
CA ASN A 135 -24.46 5.06 7.50
C ASN A 135 -24.63 4.74 9.00
N ALA A 136 -25.88 4.56 9.45
CA ALA A 136 -26.21 4.26 10.84
C ALA A 136 -25.71 2.88 11.30
N GLU A 137 -25.59 1.94 10.35
CA GLU A 137 -25.08 0.59 10.54
C GLU A 137 -23.54 0.55 10.56
N GLY A 138 -22.88 1.67 10.26
CA GLY A 138 -21.43 1.79 10.21
C GLY A 138 -20.81 1.30 8.89
N GLU A 139 -21.61 0.98 7.87
CA GLU A 139 -21.14 0.71 6.52
C GLU A 139 -20.55 1.98 5.90
N LEU A 140 -19.63 1.78 4.96
CA LEU A 140 -18.90 2.85 4.31
C LEU A 140 -19.18 2.86 2.81
N LEU A 141 -19.26 4.06 2.25
CA LEU A 141 -19.35 4.29 0.81
C LEU A 141 -18.30 5.31 0.40
N GLY A 142 -17.44 4.91 -0.53
CA GLY A 142 -16.47 5.79 -1.16
C GLY A 142 -17.08 6.68 -2.23
N VAL A 143 -16.62 7.92 -2.30
CA VAL A 143 -17.07 8.88 -3.31
C VAL A 143 -15.89 9.48 -4.07
N GLU A 144 -15.88 9.28 -5.38
CA GLU A 144 -14.86 9.81 -6.29
C GLU A 144 -15.09 11.29 -6.59
N GLU A 145 -14.01 11.96 -7.02
CA GLU A 145 -14.02 13.37 -7.41
C GLU A 145 -14.48 14.35 -6.32
N CYS A 146 -14.54 13.90 -5.06
CA CYS A 146 -14.85 14.68 -3.88
C CYS A 146 -13.64 14.69 -2.93
N LEU A 147 -13.09 15.86 -2.65
CA LEU A 147 -11.98 16.05 -1.72
C LEU A 147 -12.13 17.35 -0.91
N ALA A 148 -11.31 17.54 0.12
CA ALA A 148 -11.22 18.78 0.89
C ALA A 148 -10.02 19.63 0.42
N GLY A 149 -10.09 20.95 0.61
CA GLY A 149 -9.01 21.88 0.33
C GLY A 149 -9.45 23.15 -0.41
N TYR A 150 -8.47 23.96 -0.82
CA TYR A 150 -8.72 25.29 -1.35
C TYR A 150 -9.03 25.29 -2.86
N GLY A 151 -10.28 25.57 -3.20
CA GLY A 151 -10.72 25.82 -4.57
C GLY A 151 -10.71 24.58 -5.48
N GLY A 152 -11.22 24.76 -6.71
CA GLY A 152 -11.27 23.71 -7.72
C GLY A 152 -12.51 22.81 -7.68
N THR A 153 -12.53 21.84 -8.60
CA THR A 153 -13.70 20.98 -8.84
C THR A 153 -13.96 20.01 -7.69
N GLY A 154 -12.90 19.48 -7.07
CA GLY A 154 -13.02 18.48 -6.00
C GLY A 154 -13.79 18.98 -4.76
N PRO A 155 -13.38 20.09 -4.10
CA PRO A 155 -14.13 20.67 -3.00
C PRO A 155 -15.54 21.15 -3.38
N SER A 156 -15.72 21.60 -4.62
CA SER A 156 -17.04 22.00 -5.14
C SER A 156 -17.98 20.79 -5.26
N ASN A 157 -17.47 19.65 -5.71
CA ASN A 157 -18.21 18.39 -5.73
C ASN A 157 -18.55 17.92 -4.32
N SER A 158 -17.60 18.00 -3.36
CA SER A 158 -17.84 17.67 -1.95
C SER A 158 -18.94 18.54 -1.33
N LEU A 159 -18.90 19.87 -1.53
CA LEU A 159 -19.95 20.77 -1.06
C LEU A 159 -21.32 20.39 -1.65
N ARG A 160 -21.37 20.15 -2.96
CA ARG A 160 -22.62 19.76 -3.62
C ARG A 160 -23.17 18.45 -3.07
N LEU A 161 -22.32 17.42 -2.97
CA LEU A 161 -22.66 16.12 -2.40
C LEU A 161 -23.24 16.28 -0.98
N LEU A 162 -22.51 16.94 -0.08
CA LEU A 162 -22.94 17.10 1.31
C LEU A 162 -24.29 17.85 1.41
N ARG A 163 -24.48 18.93 0.63
CA ARG A 163 -25.77 19.62 0.57
C ARG A 163 -26.90 18.75 0.05
N ASP A 164 -26.64 17.98 -1.01
CA ASP A 164 -27.61 17.08 -1.63
C ASP A 164 -28.05 15.94 -0.69
N LEU A 165 -27.18 15.59 0.26
CA LEU A 165 -27.40 14.59 1.31
C LEU A 165 -27.97 15.19 2.61
N GLY A 166 -28.16 16.50 2.69
CA GLY A 166 -28.88 17.17 3.77
C GLY A 166 -28.03 17.88 4.82
N TRP A 167 -26.71 17.99 4.64
CA TRP A 167 -25.91 18.89 5.48
C TRP A 167 -26.23 20.35 5.20
N ASP A 168 -26.24 21.16 6.26
CA ASP A 168 -26.37 22.61 6.14
C ASP A 168 -25.25 23.19 5.25
N GLU A 169 -25.59 24.20 4.44
CA GLU A 169 -24.64 24.77 3.49
C GLU A 169 -23.43 25.42 4.18
N GLU A 170 -23.61 26.05 5.35
CA GLU A 170 -22.50 26.67 6.09
C GLU A 170 -21.55 25.60 6.64
N VAL A 171 -22.10 24.50 7.16
CA VAL A 171 -21.33 23.34 7.62
C VAL A 171 -20.58 22.70 6.45
N ALA A 172 -21.26 22.41 5.35
CA ALA A 172 -20.66 21.76 4.20
C ALA A 172 -19.55 22.61 3.54
N ARG A 173 -19.59 23.95 3.67
CA ARG A 173 -18.53 24.85 3.18
C ARG A 173 -17.19 24.70 3.91
N GLU A 174 -17.15 24.00 5.05
CA GLU A 174 -15.90 23.73 5.77
C GLU A 174 -14.89 22.92 4.95
N VAL A 175 -15.35 22.16 3.95
CA VAL A 175 -14.47 21.44 3.00
C VAL A 175 -13.55 22.37 2.20
N PHE A 176 -13.87 23.67 2.09
CA PHE A 176 -13.02 24.66 1.40
C PHE A 176 -11.97 25.29 2.31
N ARG A 177 -12.14 25.20 3.63
CA ARG A 177 -11.30 25.88 4.61
C ARG A 177 -10.18 24.98 5.13
N HIS A 178 -10.41 23.67 5.04
CA HIS A 178 -9.61 22.64 5.67
C HIS A 178 -9.15 21.60 4.65
N ARG A 179 -8.07 20.88 4.98
CA ARG A 179 -7.58 19.73 4.19
C ARG A 179 -8.09 18.40 4.70
N PHE A 180 -8.66 18.38 5.89
CA PHE A 180 -9.39 17.26 6.45
C PHE A 180 -10.61 17.78 7.20
N VAL A 181 -11.77 17.16 7.00
CA VAL A 181 -12.99 17.43 7.75
C VAL A 181 -13.73 16.12 8.01
N GLU A 182 -14.11 15.93 9.26
CA GLU A 182 -15.02 14.88 9.71
C GLU A 182 -16.36 15.51 10.08
N PHE A 183 -17.42 15.02 9.45
CA PHE A 183 -18.78 15.46 9.59
C PHE A 183 -19.62 14.41 10.31
N ASP A 184 -20.57 14.92 11.08
CA ASP A 184 -21.69 14.20 11.65
C ASP A 184 -22.98 14.95 11.24
N MET A 185 -24.03 14.20 10.90
CA MET A 185 -25.28 14.80 10.42
C MET A 185 -25.97 15.67 11.49
N GLU A 186 -25.88 15.30 12.77
CA GLU A 186 -26.56 16.01 13.85
C GLU A 186 -25.70 17.12 14.45
N ARG A 187 -24.39 16.87 14.56
CA ARG A 187 -23.44 17.74 15.26
C ARG A 187 -22.68 18.69 14.33
N GLY A 188 -22.77 18.49 13.01
CA GLY A 188 -22.03 19.27 12.02
C GLY A 188 -20.57 18.83 11.93
N VAL A 189 -19.62 19.76 12.06
CA VAL A 189 -18.20 19.42 12.03
C VAL A 189 -17.75 18.87 13.38
N ILE A 190 -17.26 17.64 13.39
CA ILE A 190 -16.69 16.98 14.57
C ILE A 190 -15.23 17.34 14.74
N ARG A 191 -14.48 17.29 13.64
CA ARG A 191 -13.05 17.55 13.60
C ARG A 191 -12.67 18.12 12.25
N SER A 192 -11.76 19.08 12.25
CA SER A 192 -11.20 19.63 11.02
C SER A 192 -9.72 19.95 11.23
N SER A 193 -8.96 19.95 10.13
CA SER A 193 -7.56 20.35 10.14
C SER A 193 -7.23 21.19 8.90
N PRO A 194 -6.56 22.34 9.05
CA PRO A 194 -6.09 23.13 7.91
C PRO A 194 -5.01 22.39 7.11
N ASP A 195 -4.36 21.42 7.74
CA ASP A 195 -3.29 20.60 7.18
C ASP A 195 -3.74 19.13 7.04
N THR A 196 -3.01 18.35 6.23
CA THR A 196 -3.13 16.89 6.18
C THR A 196 -2.84 16.32 7.57
N LEU A 197 -3.59 15.30 8.01
CA LEU A 197 -3.39 14.71 9.34
C LEU A 197 -2.16 13.80 9.36
N HIS A 198 -2.02 12.99 8.32
CA HIS A 198 -1.02 11.95 8.23
C HIS A 198 0.00 12.29 7.15
N HIS A 199 1.26 12.33 7.57
CA HIS A 199 2.36 12.61 6.67
C HIS A 199 3.13 11.36 6.26
N CYS A 200 2.62 10.16 6.54
CA CYS A 200 3.23 8.90 6.12
C CYS A 200 3.70 8.95 4.66
N GLY A 201 4.99 8.68 4.45
CA GLY A 201 5.60 8.71 3.12
C GLY A 201 5.31 7.43 2.33
N GLY A 202 5.41 7.50 1.00
CA GLY A 202 5.19 6.35 0.13
C GLY A 202 3.72 5.94 0.00
N ASN A 203 3.37 5.31 -1.12
CA ASN A 203 2.03 4.75 -1.31
C ASN A 203 1.98 3.38 -0.63
N LEU A 204 0.85 3.07 0.00
CA LEU A 204 0.59 1.73 0.50
C LEU A 204 0.06 0.86 -0.64
N GLU A 205 0.64 -0.31 -0.79
CA GLU A 205 0.28 -1.31 -1.80
C GLU A 205 -0.17 -2.58 -1.11
N PHE A 206 -1.03 -3.35 -1.77
CA PHE A 206 -1.37 -4.69 -1.32
C PHE A 206 -0.75 -5.68 -2.29
N THR A 207 0.33 -6.36 -1.86
CA THR A 207 1.07 -7.33 -2.69
C THR A 207 1.29 -8.61 -1.89
N GLY A 208 0.99 -9.76 -2.49
CA GLY A 208 1.21 -11.06 -1.85
C GLY A 208 0.36 -11.34 -0.62
N GLY A 209 -0.72 -10.60 -0.38
CA GLY A 209 -1.44 -10.71 0.89
C GLY A 209 -0.90 -9.80 2.01
N HIS A 210 0.11 -8.98 1.72
CA HIS A 210 0.72 -8.04 2.67
C HIS A 210 0.56 -6.59 2.25
N LEU A 211 0.58 -5.71 3.24
CA LEU A 211 0.61 -4.27 3.06
C LEU A 211 2.07 -3.83 2.90
N VAL A 212 2.40 -3.19 1.78
CA VAL A 212 3.77 -2.79 1.46
C VAL A 212 3.83 -1.29 1.23
N ALA A 213 4.62 -0.57 2.02
CA ALA A 213 4.94 0.84 1.78
C ALA A 213 6.41 1.00 1.39
N ARG A 214 6.67 1.78 0.34
CA ARG A 214 8.03 1.98 -0.19
C ARG A 214 8.53 3.38 0.09
N LEU A 215 9.46 3.48 1.03
CA LEU A 215 9.99 4.73 1.55
C LEU A 215 11.30 5.06 0.83
N ARG A 216 11.27 6.11 0.03
CA ARG A 216 12.44 6.62 -0.68
C ARG A 216 12.82 7.98 -0.14
N ARG A 217 14.13 8.26 -0.12
CA ARG A 217 14.62 9.62 0.08
C ARG A 217 14.19 10.48 -1.10
N GLY A 218 13.09 11.19 -0.93
CA GLY A 218 12.61 12.20 -1.87
C GLY A 218 13.07 13.58 -1.45
N ARG A 219 13.17 14.51 -2.41
CA ARG A 219 12.93 15.92 -2.05
C ARG A 219 11.45 15.97 -1.68
N ALA A 220 11.16 16.19 -0.41
CA ALA A 220 9.80 16.53 -0.03
C ALA A 220 9.44 17.82 -0.77
N TRP A 221 8.65 17.72 -1.82
CA TRP A 221 7.95 18.90 -2.32
C TRP A 221 6.70 19.05 -1.47
N ASP A 222 6.91 19.44 -0.22
CA ASP A 222 5.88 20.08 0.55
C ASP A 222 6.03 21.58 0.30
N PRO A 223 5.10 22.26 -0.39
CA PRO A 223 5.15 23.71 -0.55
C PRO A 223 5.13 24.48 0.78
N TYR A 224 4.92 23.80 1.92
CA TYR A 224 4.93 24.34 3.28
C TYR A 224 6.06 23.79 4.16
N ASP A 225 7.00 23.01 3.58
CA ASP A 225 8.28 22.62 4.18
C ASP A 225 8.19 22.00 5.59
N ARG A 226 7.18 21.15 5.86
CA ARG A 226 7.01 20.48 7.16
C ARG A 226 7.47 19.03 7.17
N THR A 227 8.41 18.65 6.30
CA THR A 227 9.07 17.36 6.52
C THR A 227 9.96 17.54 7.75
N PRO A 228 9.78 16.75 8.82
CA PRO A 228 10.68 16.84 9.96
C PRO A 228 12.11 16.73 9.42
N ALA A 229 12.95 17.72 9.72
CA ALA A 229 14.31 17.79 9.17
C ALA A 229 15.14 16.51 9.43
N ASN A 230 14.69 15.69 10.39
CA ASN A 230 15.31 14.45 10.84
C ASN A 230 14.58 13.17 10.40
N ASP A 231 13.63 13.23 9.45
CA ASP A 231 12.94 12.05 8.93
C ASP A 231 12.78 12.08 7.39
N PRO A 232 13.88 11.93 6.65
CA PRO A 232 13.89 12.05 5.19
C PRO A 232 13.13 10.92 4.46
N LEU A 233 12.80 9.83 5.18
CA LEU A 233 11.98 8.73 4.67
C LEU A 233 10.53 8.79 5.16
N ARG A 234 10.23 9.66 6.14
CA ARG A 234 8.97 9.67 6.90
C ARG A 234 8.72 8.37 7.67
N LEU A 235 9.80 7.64 7.98
CA LEU A 235 9.74 6.36 8.68
C LEU A 235 9.33 6.53 10.14
N ARG A 236 9.82 7.58 10.80
CA ARG A 236 9.41 7.88 12.18
C ARG A 236 7.92 8.16 12.25
N THR A 237 7.36 8.87 11.27
CA THR A 237 5.90 9.07 11.16
C THR A 237 5.16 7.74 11.06
N TRP A 238 5.61 6.80 10.21
CA TRP A 238 5.03 5.45 10.15
C TRP A 238 5.12 4.73 11.51
N VAL A 239 6.23 4.88 12.22
CA VAL A 239 6.43 4.23 13.52
C VAL A 239 5.49 4.81 14.58
N GLU A 240 5.47 6.13 14.73
CA GLU A 240 4.71 6.85 15.76
C GLU A 240 3.19 6.79 15.52
N GLU A 241 2.75 6.96 14.26
CA GLU A 241 1.32 7.03 13.94
C GLU A 241 0.67 5.65 13.75
N ILE A 242 1.44 4.65 13.31
CA ILE A 242 0.88 3.34 12.90
C ILE A 242 1.47 2.21 13.72
N LEU A 243 2.79 1.97 13.62
CA LEU A 243 3.40 0.78 14.21
C LEU A 243 3.39 0.77 15.74
N SER A 244 3.29 1.93 16.38
CA SER A 244 3.23 2.08 17.84
C SER A 244 1.80 2.28 18.37
N GLN A 245 0.79 2.17 17.51
CA GLN A 245 -0.64 2.31 17.87
C GLN A 245 -1.44 1.04 17.51
N PRO A 246 -1.10 -0.14 18.09
CA PRO A 246 -1.74 -1.41 17.75
C PRO A 246 -3.24 -1.44 18.02
N GLU A 247 -3.73 -0.63 18.98
CA GLU A 247 -5.15 -0.46 19.26
C GLU A 247 -5.90 0.28 18.15
N LYS A 248 -5.24 1.22 17.46
CA LYS A 248 -5.81 1.96 16.33
C LYS A 248 -5.63 1.21 15.01
N HIS A 249 -4.51 0.50 14.87
CA HIS A 249 -4.13 -0.21 13.67
C HIS A 249 -3.79 -1.68 13.98
N PRO A 250 -4.79 -2.54 14.28
CA PRO A 250 -4.57 -3.95 14.64
C PRO A 250 -3.80 -4.75 13.57
N TRP A 251 -3.92 -4.36 12.31
CA TRP A 251 -3.21 -4.96 11.18
C TRP A 251 -1.69 -4.69 11.17
N ALA A 252 -1.24 -3.67 11.91
CA ALA A 252 0.17 -3.39 12.16
C ALA A 252 0.62 -3.89 13.54
N ALA A 253 -0.20 -4.65 14.26
CA ALA A 253 0.17 -5.19 15.55
C ALA A 253 1.06 -6.42 15.43
N GLY A 254 1.99 -6.59 16.37
CA GLY A 254 2.88 -7.75 16.43
C GLY A 254 4.33 -7.36 16.74
N PRO A 255 5.24 -8.36 16.81
CA PRO A 255 6.67 -8.10 16.96
C PRO A 255 7.20 -7.40 15.70
N ARG A 256 8.15 -6.49 15.91
CA ARG A 256 8.81 -5.75 14.83
C ARG A 256 10.13 -6.41 14.48
N VAL A 257 10.30 -6.72 13.20
CA VAL A 257 11.53 -7.34 12.66
C VAL A 257 12.03 -6.51 11.49
N ALA A 258 13.35 -6.35 11.36
CA ALA A 258 13.98 -5.69 10.24
C ALA A 258 14.96 -6.64 9.56
N ARG A 259 14.89 -6.73 8.24
CA ARG A 259 15.91 -7.36 7.41
C ARG A 259 16.78 -6.29 6.77
N VAL A 260 18.10 -6.40 6.94
CA VAL A 260 19.08 -5.49 6.36
C VAL A 260 19.90 -6.24 5.34
N TYR A 261 19.74 -5.89 4.07
CA TYR A 261 20.52 -6.44 2.97
C TYR A 261 21.92 -5.84 2.98
N LEU A 262 22.93 -6.73 2.97
CA LEU A 262 24.34 -6.35 2.93
C LEU A 262 24.88 -6.29 1.49
N ASN A 263 24.16 -6.91 0.55
CA ASN A 263 24.48 -6.95 -0.87
C ASN A 263 23.34 -6.35 -1.71
N ARG A 264 23.73 -5.45 -2.63
CA ARG A 264 22.81 -4.82 -3.58
C ARG A 264 22.15 -5.83 -4.50
N ASP A 265 22.89 -6.83 -4.97
CA ASP A 265 22.36 -7.76 -5.97
C ASP A 265 21.27 -8.65 -5.37
N THR A 266 21.43 -9.07 -4.11
CA THR A 266 20.39 -9.79 -3.35
C THR A 266 19.14 -8.94 -3.18
N ALA A 267 19.28 -7.69 -2.75
CA ALA A 267 18.14 -6.79 -2.59
C ALA A 267 17.43 -6.51 -3.93
N VAL A 268 18.18 -6.37 -5.04
CA VAL A 268 17.62 -6.10 -6.36
C VAL A 268 16.94 -7.34 -6.95
N GLY A 269 17.49 -8.54 -6.74
CA GLY A 269 16.91 -9.80 -7.22
C GLY A 269 15.52 -10.08 -6.64
N LEU A 270 15.27 -9.66 -5.40
CA LEU A 270 13.95 -9.73 -4.75
C LEU A 270 13.01 -8.59 -5.18
N GLN A 271 13.56 -7.54 -5.82
CA GLN A 271 12.85 -6.34 -6.27
C GLN A 271 12.57 -6.32 -7.78
N ASP A 272 12.82 -7.40 -8.52
CA ASP A 272 12.81 -7.44 -10.01
C ASP A 272 11.45 -7.10 -10.66
N ARG A 273 10.38 -6.93 -9.87
CA ARG A 273 9.08 -6.41 -10.32
C ARG A 273 8.92 -4.88 -10.18
N ILE A 274 9.87 -4.20 -9.53
CA ILE A 274 9.92 -2.75 -9.33
C ILE A 274 10.72 -2.11 -10.48
N ARG A 275 10.04 -1.49 -11.44
CA ARG A 275 10.68 -0.88 -12.62
C ARG A 275 11.65 0.24 -12.21
N PHE A 276 12.95 -0.02 -12.25
CA PHE A 276 13.97 1.02 -12.21
C PHE A 276 14.03 1.73 -13.57
N ARG A 277 14.03 3.07 -13.57
CA ARG A 277 14.29 3.84 -14.79
C ARG A 277 15.77 3.68 -15.15
N PRO A 278 16.12 3.34 -16.40
CA PRO A 278 17.52 3.37 -16.84
C PRO A 278 18.15 4.73 -16.57
N GLY A 279 19.33 4.75 -15.95
CA GLY A 279 20.06 5.98 -15.60
C GLY A 279 19.75 6.58 -14.23
N VAL A 280 18.73 6.08 -13.52
CA VAL A 280 18.49 6.48 -12.13
C VAL A 280 19.31 5.57 -11.21
N ARG A 281 20.41 6.10 -10.66
CA ARG A 281 21.21 5.47 -9.59
C ARG A 281 20.44 5.49 -8.24
N ASN A 282 19.18 5.11 -8.22
CA ASN A 282 18.41 5.04 -6.98
C ASN A 282 18.99 3.94 -6.10
N SER A 283 19.23 4.26 -4.83
CA SER A 283 19.62 3.26 -3.83
C SER A 283 18.59 2.13 -3.83
N PRO A 284 19.00 0.86 -3.91
CA PRO A 284 18.10 -0.26 -3.63
C PRO A 284 17.48 -0.05 -2.25
N PHE A 285 16.23 -0.47 -2.06
CA PHE A 285 15.73 -0.65 -0.70
C PHE A 285 16.64 -1.68 -0.04
N SER A 286 17.30 -1.30 1.06
CA SER A 286 18.32 -2.11 1.71
C SER A 286 17.95 -2.47 3.15
N VAL A 287 16.85 -1.92 3.65
CA VAL A 287 16.25 -2.26 4.94
C VAL A 287 14.76 -2.49 4.72
N VAL A 288 14.23 -3.60 5.22
CA VAL A 288 12.80 -3.93 5.23
C VAL A 288 12.38 -4.09 6.67
N ILE A 289 11.38 -3.35 7.12
CA ILE A 289 10.80 -3.47 8.46
C ILE A 289 9.43 -4.12 8.34
N GLU A 290 9.21 -5.23 9.01
CA GLU A 290 7.93 -5.95 9.07
C GLU A 290 7.33 -5.88 10.47
N GLN A 291 6.04 -5.58 10.55
CA GLN A 291 5.25 -5.67 11.77
C GLN A 291 3.78 -5.94 11.42
N GLY A 292 3.24 -7.05 11.93
CA GLY A 292 1.90 -7.50 11.55
C GLY A 292 1.83 -7.82 10.06
N GLU A 293 0.86 -7.24 9.36
CA GLU A 293 0.69 -7.37 7.91
C GLU A 293 1.48 -6.33 7.10
N LEU A 294 2.15 -5.37 7.76
CA LEU A 294 2.81 -4.23 7.13
C LEU A 294 4.31 -4.47 6.96
N GLN A 295 4.80 -4.19 5.75
CA GLN A 295 6.21 -4.10 5.40
C GLN A 295 6.58 -2.68 4.92
N LEU A 296 7.58 -2.07 5.55
CA LEU A 296 8.17 -0.80 5.16
C LEU A 296 9.53 -1.04 4.49
N TRP A 297 9.58 -0.81 3.17
CA TRP A 297 10.78 -0.96 2.37
C TRP A 297 11.52 0.37 2.30
N CYS A 298 12.66 0.47 2.96
CA CYS A 298 13.39 1.71 3.17
C CYS A 298 14.64 1.81 2.29
N SER A 299 14.78 2.92 1.57
CA SER A 299 15.98 3.19 0.79
C SER A 299 17.10 3.70 1.70
N ALA A 300 18.19 2.95 1.78
CA ALA A 300 19.43 3.39 2.42
C ALA A 300 20.64 2.95 1.57
N ILE A 301 21.70 3.75 1.58
CA ILE A 301 22.94 3.45 0.85
C ILE A 301 23.65 2.25 1.47
N TYR A 302 24.31 1.43 0.65
CA TYR A 302 25.16 0.32 1.10
C TYR A 302 26.50 0.86 1.62
N PRO A 303 27.16 0.19 2.59
CA PRO A 303 28.45 0.63 3.10
C PRO A 303 29.47 0.75 1.97
N SER A 304 30.13 1.91 1.87
CA SER A 304 31.20 2.16 0.90
C SER A 304 32.55 1.65 1.41
N ASP A 305 32.71 1.55 2.74
CA ASP A 305 33.86 0.95 3.40
C ASP A 305 33.64 -0.55 3.63
N TRP A 306 34.55 -1.37 3.09
CA TRP A 306 34.55 -2.81 3.28
C TRP A 306 34.82 -3.23 4.74
N ALA A 307 35.24 -2.32 5.61
CA ALA A 307 35.33 -2.55 7.05
C ALA A 307 33.99 -2.34 7.77
N GLU A 308 33.02 -1.66 7.17
CA GLU A 308 31.69 -1.39 7.75
C GLU A 308 30.73 -2.54 7.43
N LEU A 309 29.99 -3.01 8.45
CA LEU A 309 28.95 -4.02 8.26
C LEU A 309 27.68 -3.38 7.68
N LEU A 310 27.23 -2.31 8.32
CA LEU A 310 26.09 -1.49 7.94
C LEU A 310 26.57 -0.08 7.63
N SER A 311 25.95 0.58 6.66
CA SER A 311 26.17 2.00 6.44
C SER A 311 25.53 2.85 7.54
N GLN A 312 25.99 4.09 7.69
CA GLN A 312 25.32 5.06 8.57
C GLN A 312 23.84 5.23 8.20
N GLU A 313 23.48 5.21 6.92
CA GLU A 313 22.08 5.34 6.52
C GLU A 313 21.21 4.14 6.92
N GLN A 314 21.76 2.93 6.87
CA GLN A 314 21.05 1.74 7.35
C GLN A 314 20.86 1.81 8.86
N LEU A 315 21.88 2.28 9.61
CA LEU A 315 21.78 2.52 11.05
C LEU A 315 20.75 3.60 11.39
N ASP A 316 20.68 4.69 10.61
CA ASP A 316 19.71 5.75 10.81
C ASP A 316 18.27 5.25 10.59
N VAL A 317 18.04 4.39 9.59
CA VAL A 317 16.75 3.75 9.34
C VAL A 317 16.34 2.85 10.50
N LEU A 318 17.26 2.01 10.97
CA LEU A 318 17.02 1.12 12.09
C LEU A 318 16.73 1.91 13.38
N ALA A 319 17.50 2.96 13.66
CA ALA A 319 17.28 3.84 14.80
C ALA A 319 15.92 4.56 14.72
N ALA A 320 15.49 5.00 13.53
CA ALA A 320 14.18 5.62 13.34
C ALA A 320 13.01 4.66 13.56
N ALA A 321 13.27 3.35 13.52
CA ALA A 321 12.31 2.29 13.82
C ALA A 321 12.45 1.69 15.22
N ASP A 322 13.25 2.32 16.09
CA ASP A 322 13.59 1.83 17.44
C ASP A 322 14.19 0.42 17.42
N MET A 323 14.91 0.08 16.35
CA MET A 323 15.57 -1.21 16.17
C MET A 323 17.06 -0.99 16.32
N TYR A 324 17.62 -1.36 17.47
CA TYR A 324 19.07 -1.34 17.64
C TYR A 324 19.59 -2.76 17.57
N PRO A 325 20.54 -3.06 16.66
CA PRO A 325 21.19 -4.35 16.68
C PRO A 325 22.01 -4.48 17.97
N ALA A 326 21.49 -5.22 18.95
CA ALA A 326 22.18 -5.46 20.23
C ALA A 326 23.55 -6.16 20.03
N GLU A 327 23.73 -6.85 18.90
CA GLU A 327 24.93 -7.64 18.57
C GLU A 327 25.87 -6.98 17.56
N VAL A 328 25.53 -5.80 17.01
CA VAL A 328 26.45 -5.06 16.14
C VAL A 328 27.30 -4.18 17.05
N GLU A 329 28.27 -4.79 17.74
CA GLU A 329 29.24 -4.05 18.55
C GLU A 329 29.89 -2.94 17.71
N PRO A 330 29.96 -1.70 18.22
CA PRO A 330 30.75 -0.66 17.58
C PRO A 330 32.22 -1.10 17.58
N ARG A 331 32.69 -1.52 16.39
CA ARG A 331 34.03 -2.07 16.23
C ARG A 331 35.12 -1.06 16.56
N GLY A 332 36.16 -1.55 17.21
CA GLY A 332 37.36 -0.77 17.49
C GLY A 332 38.14 -0.46 16.21
N TRP A 333 39.05 0.52 16.29
CA TRP A 333 39.96 0.90 15.20
C TRP A 333 40.71 -0.29 14.56
N LEU A 334 41.03 -1.33 15.35
CA LEU A 334 41.81 -2.49 14.92
C LEU A 334 41.03 -3.44 13.99
N ASP A 335 39.71 -3.51 14.09
CA ASP A 335 38.89 -4.39 13.24
C ASP A 335 38.80 -3.94 11.79
N ARG A 336 39.19 -2.69 11.49
CA ARG A 336 39.32 -2.16 10.13
C ARG A 336 40.46 -2.80 9.34
N PHE A 337 41.42 -3.43 10.04
CA PHE A 337 42.60 -4.05 9.44
C PHE A 337 42.47 -5.56 9.27
N LEU A 338 41.40 -6.17 9.78
CA LEU A 338 41.13 -7.59 9.56
C LEU A 338 40.48 -7.75 8.18
N PRO A 339 41.13 -8.45 7.22
CA PRO A 339 40.52 -8.71 5.93
C PRO A 339 39.24 -9.51 6.15
N ARG A 340 38.09 -8.91 5.87
CA ARG A 340 36.81 -9.60 5.80
C ARG A 340 36.82 -10.53 4.57
N ARG A 341 37.59 -11.62 4.65
CA ARG A 341 37.53 -12.77 3.74
C ARG A 341 36.55 -13.85 4.23
N ARG A 342 35.72 -13.54 5.24
CA ARG A 342 34.50 -14.30 5.48
C ARG A 342 33.45 -13.79 4.52
N GLU A 343 32.86 -14.70 3.75
CA GLU A 343 31.64 -14.45 2.98
C GLU A 343 30.65 -13.75 3.90
N ARG A 344 30.28 -12.52 3.54
CA ARG A 344 29.23 -11.82 4.27
C ARG A 344 27.92 -12.52 3.92
N PRO A 345 27.03 -12.75 4.89
CA PRO A 345 25.69 -13.19 4.53
C PRO A 345 25.04 -12.12 3.65
N ASP A 346 24.11 -12.54 2.80
CA ASP A 346 23.43 -11.62 1.90
C ASP A 346 22.56 -10.58 2.65
N TYR A 347 22.09 -10.95 3.84
CA TYR A 347 21.34 -10.09 4.74
C TYR A 347 21.57 -10.47 6.20
N ILE A 348 21.11 -9.60 7.11
CA ILE A 348 20.97 -9.90 8.54
C ILE A 348 19.55 -9.53 8.98
N ASP A 349 18.97 -10.34 9.87
CA ASP A 349 17.71 -10.02 10.53
C ASP A 349 17.98 -9.45 11.91
N ILE A 350 17.24 -8.39 12.26
CA ILE A 350 17.31 -7.66 13.51
C ILE A 350 15.89 -7.63 14.06
N SER A 351 15.68 -8.10 15.28
CA SER A 351 14.37 -8.08 15.94
C SER A 351 14.47 -7.39 17.29
N THR A 352 13.37 -6.81 17.74
CA THR A 352 13.33 -6.15 19.07
C THR A 352 13.51 -7.13 20.22
N ASP A 353 13.12 -8.40 20.03
CA ASP A 353 13.28 -9.49 21.00
C ASP A 353 14.57 -10.31 20.79
N GLY A 354 15.35 -10.02 19.74
CA GLY A 354 16.57 -10.74 19.39
C GLY A 354 16.37 -12.15 18.81
N THR A 355 15.12 -12.57 18.57
CA THR A 355 14.79 -13.93 18.12
C THR A 355 13.91 -13.98 16.87
N GLY A 356 13.32 -12.85 16.47
CA GLY A 356 12.52 -12.75 15.25
C GLY A 356 13.35 -12.71 13.96
N ALA A 357 12.82 -13.37 12.93
CA ALA A 357 13.28 -13.29 11.54
C ALA A 357 12.15 -12.74 10.65
N LEU A 358 12.50 -12.15 9.51
CA LEU A 358 11.51 -11.69 8.54
C LEU A 358 10.73 -12.92 8.03
N ARG A 359 9.40 -12.85 7.98
CA ARG A 359 8.58 -14.02 7.66
C ARG A 359 8.19 -14.07 6.19
N HIS A 360 8.10 -12.93 5.52
CA HIS A 360 7.54 -12.87 4.17
C HIS A 360 8.42 -12.10 3.19
N GLU A 361 8.47 -12.59 1.96
CA GLU A 361 8.92 -11.82 0.79
C GLU A 361 7.83 -10.84 0.32
N PRO A 362 8.15 -9.81 -0.50
CA PRO A 362 7.16 -8.82 -0.92
C PRO A 362 6.05 -9.38 -1.82
N ASP A 363 6.22 -10.58 -2.39
CA ASP A 363 5.16 -11.30 -3.10
C ASP A 363 4.34 -12.22 -2.19
N GLY A 364 4.58 -12.16 -0.88
CA GLY A 364 3.87 -12.90 0.14
C GLY A 364 4.25 -14.36 0.26
N THR A 365 5.30 -14.78 -0.43
CA THR A 365 5.88 -16.10 -0.16
C THR A 365 6.49 -16.10 1.23
N GLU A 366 6.18 -17.14 2.00
CA GLU A 366 6.86 -17.37 3.27
C GLU A 366 8.34 -17.59 2.99
N LEU A 367 9.18 -16.94 3.78
CA LEU A 367 10.61 -17.18 3.77
C LEU A 367 10.85 -18.55 4.41
N ASP A 368 11.06 -19.57 3.59
CA ASP A 368 11.43 -20.90 4.05
C ASP A 368 12.66 -20.77 4.97
N GLY A 369 12.49 -21.07 6.25
CA GLY A 369 13.54 -20.99 7.27
C GLY A 369 14.71 -21.97 7.05
N GLU A 370 14.71 -22.74 5.96
CA GLU A 370 15.71 -23.77 5.64
C GLU A 370 16.70 -23.41 4.53
N THR A 371 16.54 -22.29 3.82
CA THR A 371 17.57 -21.87 2.85
C THR A 371 18.67 -21.07 3.54
N PHE A 372 19.66 -21.78 4.10
CA PHE A 372 21.10 -21.46 4.13
C PHE A 372 21.83 -22.17 5.30
N GLU A 373 21.65 -23.49 5.44
CA GLU A 373 22.75 -24.34 5.92
C GLU A 373 23.44 -24.96 4.70
N GLY A 374 24.53 -24.35 4.25
CA GLY A 374 25.49 -24.97 3.33
C GLY A 374 25.58 -24.36 1.93
N ALA A 375 26.50 -23.40 1.78
CA ALA A 375 27.43 -23.34 0.66
C ALA A 375 28.75 -22.79 1.19
#